data_AF-A0A961UGE1-F1
#
_entry.id   AF-A0A961UGE1-F1
#
_cell.length_a   1.000
_cell.length_b   1.000
_cell.length_c   1.000
_cell.angle_alpha   90.00
_cell.angle_beta   90.00
_cell.angle_gamma   90.00
#
_symmetry.space_group_name_H-M   'P 1'
#
loop_
_entity.id
_entity.type
_entity.pdbx_description
1 polymer ?
#
loop_
_entity_poly.entity_id
_entity_poly.type
_entity_poly.pdbx_seq_one_letter_code
_entity_poly.pdbx_strand_id
1 'polypeptide(L)'
;MDAARAYAETPTVQKMMDDMFSPATANAMIASMVPPGKTTEEQRTKAGEIVSEELNRVRSEVIGIMVGATAETFTLEEIKALTAFYSSAEGQSIAGKMQPFIAQYLQKIGPVLQQAQLAIAQRVKAEIGQ
;
A
#
# COMPACT_ATOMS: atom_id res chain seq x y z
N MET A 1 20.47 11.74 -9.28
CA MET A 1 20.31 10.46 -8.56
C MET A 1 20.41 10.63 -7.05
N ASP A 2 21.33 11.46 -6.52
CA ASP A 2 21.50 11.64 -5.07
C ASP A 2 20.23 12.10 -4.32
N ALA A 3 19.46 13.04 -4.90
CA ALA A 3 18.21 13.49 -4.29
C ALA A 3 17.13 12.38 -4.24
N ALA A 4 17.04 11.55 -5.29
CA ALA A 4 16.10 10.42 -5.31
C ALA A 4 16.47 9.36 -4.27
N ARG A 5 17.77 9.14 -4.04
CA ARG A 5 18.26 8.28 -2.96
C ARG A 5 17.93 8.87 -1.58
N ALA A 6 18.17 10.16 -1.38
CA ALA A 6 17.80 10.84 -0.13
C ALA A 6 16.29 10.74 0.17
N TYR A 7 15.44 10.86 -0.86
CA TYR A 7 14.01 10.63 -0.74
C TYR A 7 13.67 9.19 -0.30
N ALA A 8 14.29 8.20 -0.97
CA ALA A 8 14.10 6.78 -0.66
C ALA A 8 14.54 6.41 0.77
N GLU A 9 15.49 7.16 1.33
CA GLU A 9 16.02 6.97 2.68
C GLU A 9 15.21 7.68 3.77
N THR A 10 14.17 8.45 3.41
CA THR A 10 13.31 9.11 4.41
C THR A 10 12.61 8.09 5.32
N PRO A 11 12.33 8.43 6.60
CA PRO A 11 11.63 7.53 7.52
C PRO A 11 10.28 7.05 6.99
N THR A 12 9.57 7.91 6.25
CA THR A 12 8.28 7.57 5.65
C THR A 12 8.42 6.47 4.60
N VAL A 13 9.39 6.60 3.68
CA VAL A 13 9.60 5.59 2.62
C VAL A 13 10.19 4.32 3.22
N GLN A 14 11.11 4.40 4.17
CA GLN A 14 11.63 3.23 4.87
C GLN A 14 10.53 2.47 5.61
N LYS A 15 9.65 3.17 6.32
CA LYS A 15 8.49 2.54 6.97
C LYS A 15 7.56 1.87 5.96
N MET A 16 7.30 2.50 4.82
CA MET A 16 6.51 1.90 3.76
C MET A 16 7.14 0.60 3.25
N MET A 17 8.46 0.58 3.07
CA MET A 17 9.19 -0.62 2.65
C MET A 17 9.19 -1.70 3.74
N ASP A 18 9.35 -1.32 5.01
CA ASP A 18 9.27 -2.25 6.15
C ASP A 18 7.88 -2.89 6.25
N ASP A 19 6.82 -2.09 6.11
CA ASP A 19 5.44 -2.58 6.15
C ASP A 19 5.17 -3.53 4.95
N MET A 20 5.67 -3.18 3.75
CA MET A 20 5.52 -3.99 2.52
C MET A 20 6.23 -5.34 2.62
N PHE A 21 7.41 -5.38 3.24
CA PHE A 21 8.21 -6.62 3.39
C PHE A 21 8.00 -7.32 4.74
N SER A 22 7.02 -6.86 5.54
CA SER A 22 6.74 -7.43 6.86
C SER A 22 6.17 -8.86 6.75
N PRO A 23 6.41 -9.72 7.77
CA PRO A 23 5.76 -11.03 7.86
C PRO A 23 4.23 -10.96 7.85
N ALA A 24 3.63 -9.86 8.35
CA ALA A 24 2.19 -9.66 8.32
C ALA A 24 1.65 -9.50 6.89
N THR A 25 2.31 -8.67 6.08
CA THR A 25 1.97 -8.51 4.65
C THR A 25 2.22 -9.80 3.87
N ALA A 26 3.33 -10.48 4.16
CA ALA A 26 3.63 -11.80 3.59
C ALA A 26 2.54 -12.84 3.92
N ASN A 27 2.08 -12.88 5.17
CA ASN A 27 0.98 -13.74 5.60
C ASN A 27 -0.33 -13.43 4.88
N ALA A 28 -0.66 -12.15 4.71
CA ALA A 28 -1.84 -11.75 3.94
C ALA A 28 -1.75 -12.20 2.48
N MET A 29 -0.56 -12.10 1.87
CA MET A 29 -0.30 -12.59 0.52
C MET A 29 -0.49 -14.11 0.42
N ILE A 30 0.08 -14.87 1.35
CA ILE A 30 -0.08 -16.34 1.39
C ILE A 30 -1.54 -16.74 1.57
N ALA A 31 -2.27 -16.06 2.45
CA ALA A 31 -3.70 -16.30 2.66
C ALA A 31 -4.54 -16.08 1.40
N SER A 32 -4.09 -15.20 0.49
CA SER A 32 -4.74 -15.01 -0.81
C SER A 32 -4.40 -16.10 -1.84
N MET A 33 -3.24 -16.75 -1.71
CA MET A 33 -2.77 -17.78 -2.66
C MET A 33 -3.19 -19.20 -2.25
N VAL A 34 -3.33 -19.43 -0.94
CA VAL A 34 -3.63 -20.74 -0.37
C VAL A 34 -5.06 -20.75 0.16
N PRO A 35 -5.94 -21.64 -0.35
CA PRO A 35 -7.31 -21.73 0.14
C PRO A 35 -7.38 -22.04 1.65
N PRO A 36 -8.38 -21.49 2.36
CA PRO A 36 -8.56 -21.75 3.78
C PRO A 36 -8.68 -23.26 4.07
N GLY A 37 -8.07 -23.71 5.17
CA GLY A 37 -8.09 -25.11 5.61
C GLY A 37 -7.08 -26.03 4.92
N LYS A 38 -6.28 -25.53 3.96
CA LYS A 38 -5.21 -26.31 3.31
C LYS A 38 -3.87 -26.28 4.05
N THR A 39 -3.71 -25.37 5.00
CA THR A 39 -2.49 -25.21 5.81
C THR A 39 -2.83 -25.10 7.29
N THR A 40 -1.94 -25.62 8.14
CA THR A 40 -1.99 -25.36 9.58
C THR A 40 -1.55 -23.92 9.87
N GLU A 41 -1.81 -23.45 11.09
CA GLU A 41 -1.33 -22.13 11.52
C GLU A 41 0.19 -22.04 11.54
N GLU A 42 0.86 -23.08 12.04
CA GLU A 42 2.33 -23.18 12.04
C GLU A 42 2.91 -23.12 10.61
N GLN A 43 2.28 -23.81 9.65
CA GLN A 43 2.69 -23.76 8.25
C GLN A 43 2.52 -22.37 7.64
N ARG A 44 1.45 -21.64 8.01
CA ARG A 44 1.26 -20.25 7.55
C ARG A 44 2.31 -19.32 8.11
N THR A 45 2.57 -19.38 9.41
CA THR A 45 3.60 -18.57 10.07
C THR A 45 4.96 -18.79 9.42
N LYS A 46 5.36 -20.05 9.26
CA LYS A 46 6.65 -20.40 8.64
C LYS A 46 6.74 -19.97 7.18
N ALA A 47 5.64 -20.06 6.43
CA ALA A 47 5.60 -19.56 5.06
C ALA A 47 5.72 -18.02 5.02
N GLY A 48 5.08 -17.30 5.95
CA GLY A 48 5.18 -15.84 6.06
C GLY A 48 6.60 -15.36 6.37
N GLU A 49 7.30 -16.07 7.26
CA GLU A 49 8.72 -15.85 7.55
C GLU A 49 9.58 -16.03 6.29
N ILE A 50 9.44 -17.17 5.59
CA ILE A 50 10.20 -17.45 4.35
C ILE A 50 9.94 -16.36 3.30
N VAL A 51 8.67 -15.99 3.07
CA VAL A 51 8.34 -14.95 2.10
C VAL A 51 8.93 -13.60 2.50
N SER A 52 8.84 -13.23 3.78
CA SER A 52 9.47 -11.99 4.28
C SER A 52 11.00 -12.02 4.12
N GLU A 53 11.66 -13.14 4.40
CA GLU A 53 13.10 -13.31 4.19
C GLU A 53 13.49 -13.15 2.72
N GLU A 54 12.80 -13.83 1.80
CA GLU A 54 13.09 -13.74 0.36
C GLU A 54 12.82 -12.33 -0.19
N LEU A 55 11.76 -11.66 0.28
CA LEU A 55 11.48 -10.27 -0.07
C LEU A 55 12.57 -9.32 0.45
N ASN A 56 13.07 -9.55 1.67
CA ASN A 56 14.17 -8.76 2.22
C ASN A 56 15.49 -8.96 1.45
N ARG A 57 15.73 -10.13 0.84
CA ARG A 57 16.91 -10.35 -0.02
C ARG A 57 16.91 -9.46 -1.25
N VAL A 58 15.74 -9.20 -1.83
CA VAL A 58 15.60 -8.33 -3.02
C VAL A 58 15.36 -6.86 -2.66
N ARG A 59 15.26 -6.51 -1.36
CA ARG A 59 14.96 -5.15 -0.90
C ARG A 59 15.87 -4.08 -1.50
N SER A 60 17.17 -4.34 -1.57
CA SER A 60 18.14 -3.38 -2.13
C SER A 60 17.89 -3.12 -3.62
N GLU A 61 17.59 -4.17 -4.39
CA GLU A 61 17.26 -4.06 -5.81
C GLU A 61 15.97 -3.28 -6.01
N VAL A 62 14.93 -3.56 -5.22
CA VAL A 62 13.66 -2.81 -5.26
C VAL A 62 13.87 -1.33 -4.93
N ILE A 63 14.68 -1.01 -3.91
CA ILE A 63 15.03 0.39 -3.60
C ILE A 63 15.77 1.02 -4.79
N GLY A 64 16.70 0.30 -5.41
CA GLY A 64 17.41 0.77 -6.61
C GLY A 64 16.46 1.11 -7.76
N ILE A 65 15.49 0.24 -8.04
CA ILE A 65 14.45 0.46 -9.06
C ILE A 65 13.61 1.69 -8.71
N MET A 66 13.18 1.82 -7.45
CA MET A 66 12.40 2.97 -7.00
C MET A 66 13.18 4.28 -7.13
N VAL A 67 14.47 4.30 -6.78
CA VAL A 67 15.34 5.47 -6.95
C VAL A 67 15.47 5.84 -8.42
N GLY A 68 15.66 4.86 -9.30
CA GLY A 68 15.70 5.06 -10.76
C GLY A 68 14.40 5.68 -11.28
N ALA A 69 13.26 5.04 -10.99
CA ALA A 69 11.95 5.51 -11.41
C ALA A 69 11.62 6.92 -10.88
N THR A 70 12.02 7.22 -9.63
CA THR A 70 11.84 8.55 -9.04
C THR A 70 12.65 9.60 -9.80
N ALA A 71 13.91 9.30 -10.12
CA ALA A 71 14.79 10.22 -10.84
C ALA A 71 14.38 10.44 -12.30
N GLU A 72 13.71 9.46 -12.93
CA GLU A 72 13.18 9.56 -14.28
C GLU A 72 11.84 10.32 -14.34
N THR A 73 11.03 10.21 -13.30
CA THR A 73 9.66 10.76 -13.29
C THR A 73 9.62 12.20 -12.77
N PHE A 74 10.43 12.53 -11.75
CA PHE A 74 10.36 13.81 -11.05
C PHE A 74 11.61 14.64 -11.29
N THR A 75 11.43 15.95 -11.37
CA THR A 75 12.53 16.91 -11.37
C THR A 75 13.26 16.91 -10.03
N LEU A 76 14.50 17.39 -10.02
CA LEU A 76 15.29 17.53 -8.80
C LEU A 76 14.56 18.34 -7.71
N GLU A 77 13.85 19.38 -8.12
CA GLU A 77 13.19 20.33 -7.24
C GLU A 77 11.92 19.72 -6.62
N GLU A 78 11.19 18.92 -7.38
CA GLU A 78 10.05 18.13 -6.86
C GLU A 78 10.52 17.06 -5.87
N ILE A 79 11.62 16.37 -6.16
CA ILE A 79 12.19 15.37 -5.24
C ILE A 79 12.64 16.03 -3.93
N LYS A 80 13.27 17.20 -4.00
CA LYS A 80 13.64 17.97 -2.80
C LYS A 80 12.41 18.41 -2.01
N ALA A 81 11.36 18.88 -2.69
CA ALA A 81 10.11 19.28 -2.04
C ALA A 81 9.42 18.10 -1.35
N LEU A 82 9.33 16.94 -2.01
CA LEU A 82 8.81 15.70 -1.44
C LEU A 82 9.61 15.27 -0.22
N THR A 83 10.95 15.28 -0.33
CA THR A 83 11.86 14.91 0.77
C THR A 83 11.67 15.84 1.96
N ALA A 84 11.64 17.16 1.73
CA ALA A 84 11.45 18.15 2.78
C ALA A 84 10.10 17.97 3.50
N PHE A 85 9.03 17.75 2.74
CA PHE A 85 7.71 17.49 3.30
C PHE A 85 7.68 16.21 4.16
N TYR A 86 8.08 15.06 3.61
CA TYR A 86 8.02 13.79 4.34
C TYR A 86 9.05 13.65 5.46
N SER A 87 10.04 14.55 5.51
CA SER A 87 10.98 14.65 6.63
C SER A 87 10.47 15.56 7.75
N SER A 88 9.46 16.40 7.51
CA SER A 88 8.89 17.25 8.56
C SER A 88 8.02 16.45 9.54
N ALA A 89 7.83 16.99 10.75
CA ALA A 89 6.96 16.38 11.76
C ALA A 89 5.50 16.25 11.24
N GLU A 90 5.03 17.27 10.52
CA GLU A 90 3.70 17.30 9.92
C GLU A 90 3.57 16.28 8.80
N GLY A 91 4.56 16.19 7.90
CA GLY A 91 4.53 15.23 6.79
C GLY A 91 4.54 13.78 7.27
N GLN A 92 5.34 13.45 8.29
CA GLN A 92 5.31 12.14 8.95
C GLN A 92 3.96 11.88 9.62
N SER A 93 3.39 12.87 10.30
CA SER A 93 2.05 12.77 10.92
C SER A 93 0.96 12.50 9.87
N ILE A 94 1.01 13.20 8.74
CA ILE A 94 0.07 13.02 7.63
C ILE A 94 0.24 11.62 7.04
N ALA A 95 1.46 11.19 6.74
CA ALA A 95 1.73 9.87 6.17
C ALA A 95 1.16 8.74 7.04
N GLY A 96 1.34 8.82 8.37
CA GLY A 96 0.78 7.84 9.31
C GLY A 96 -0.75 7.84 9.42
N LYS A 97 -1.41 8.94 9.06
CA LYS A 97 -2.87 9.10 9.13
C LYS A 97 -3.59 8.73 7.83
N MET A 98 -2.89 8.73 6.69
CA MET A 98 -3.53 8.54 5.39
C MET A 98 -4.18 7.16 5.24
N GLN A 99 -3.52 6.08 5.63
CA GLN A 99 -4.08 4.73 5.54
C GLN A 99 -5.34 4.57 6.42
N PRO A 100 -5.31 4.92 7.73
CA PRO A 100 -6.51 4.93 8.57
C PRO A 100 -7.64 5.81 8.00
N PHE A 101 -7.31 6.98 7.45
CA PHE A 101 -8.28 7.87 6.83
C PHE A 101 -8.97 7.20 5.63
N ILE A 102 -8.21 6.60 4.71
CA ILE A 102 -8.76 5.90 3.54
C ILE A 102 -9.66 4.74 4.00
N ALA A 103 -9.22 3.94 4.98
CA ALA A 103 -10.01 2.84 5.52
C ALA A 103 -11.35 3.34 6.10
N GLN A 104 -11.33 4.40 6.91
CA GLN A 104 -12.54 5.00 7.47
C GLN A 104 -13.44 5.61 6.39
N TYR A 105 -12.87 6.26 5.39
CA TYR A 105 -13.60 6.81 4.26
C TYR A 105 -14.34 5.71 3.49
N LEU A 106 -13.65 4.62 3.15
CA LEU A 106 -14.24 3.48 2.42
C LEU A 106 -15.34 2.78 3.22
N GLN A 107 -15.16 2.62 4.54
CA GLN A 107 -16.20 2.07 5.41
C GLN A 107 -17.48 2.92 5.40
N LYS A 108 -17.34 4.26 5.34
CA LYS A 108 -18.47 5.19 5.34
C LYS A 108 -19.16 5.27 3.98
N ILE A 109 -18.41 5.19 2.88
CA ILE A 109 -18.98 5.33 1.54
C ILE A 109 -19.65 4.03 1.04
N GLY A 110 -19.24 2.87 1.56
CA GLY A 110 -19.82 1.57 1.17
C GLY A 110 -21.35 1.53 1.19
N PRO A 111 -22.02 1.87 2.31
CA PRO A 111 -23.48 1.91 2.37
C PRO A 111 -24.12 2.90 1.38
N VAL A 112 -23.48 4.06 1.16
CA VAL A 112 -23.95 5.06 0.20
C VAL A 112 -23.92 4.51 -1.23
N LEU A 113 -22.83 3.83 -1.60
CA LEU A 113 -22.70 3.19 -2.92
C LEU A 113 -23.70 2.05 -3.09
N GLN A 114 -23.94 1.25 -2.06
CA GLN A 114 -24.97 0.19 -2.10
C GLN A 114 -26.37 0.77 -2.32
N GLN A 115 -26.72 1.85 -1.59
CA GLN A 115 -28.00 2.54 -1.79
C GLN A 115 -28.12 3.13 -3.19
N ALA A 116 -27.07 3.77 -3.69
CA ALA A 116 -27.03 4.29 -5.06
C ALA A 116 -27.22 3.18 -6.10
N GLN A 117 -26.57 2.02 -5.91
CA GLN A 117 -26.71 0.87 -6.80
C GLN A 117 -28.14 0.33 -6.85
N LEU A 118 -28.81 0.23 -5.69
CA LEU A 118 -30.22 -0.17 -5.61
C LEU A 118 -31.13 0.84 -6.32
N ALA A 119 -30.92 2.14 -6.08
CA ALA A 119 -31.70 3.20 -6.72
C ALA A 119 -31.51 3.20 -8.24
N ILE A 120 -30.28 3.01 -8.72
CA ILE A 120 -29.97 2.86 -10.15
C ILE A 120 -30.69 1.65 -10.73
N ALA A 121 -30.61 0.48 -10.09
CA ALA A 121 -31.25 -0.73 -10.58
C ALA A 121 -32.78 -0.59 -10.68
N GLN A 122 -33.42 0.05 -9.68
CA GLN A 122 -34.84 0.34 -9.70
C GLN A 122 -35.22 1.27 -10.85
N ARG A 123 -34.45 2.35 -11.05
CA ARG A 123 -34.71 3.32 -12.11
C ARG A 123 -34.51 2.69 -13.49
N VAL A 124 -33.43 1.92 -13.67
CA VAL A 124 -33.21 1.17 -14.91
C VAL A 124 -34.42 0.27 -15.18
N LYS A 125 -34.83 -0.57 -14.23
CA LYS A 125 -36.01 -1.44 -14.39
C LYS A 125 -37.27 -0.68 -14.82
N ALA A 126 -37.52 0.49 -14.21
CA ALA A 126 -38.68 1.32 -14.54
C ALA A 126 -38.64 1.89 -15.96
N GLU A 127 -37.47 2.28 -16.46
CA GLU A 127 -37.30 2.95 -17.76
C GLU A 127 -37.17 1.96 -18.93
N ILE A 128 -36.55 0.79 -18.72
CA ILE A 128 -36.31 -0.20 -19.79
C ILE A 128 -37.28 -1.40 -19.79
N GLY A 129 -38.22 -1.47 -18.84
CA GLY A 129 -39.36 -2.39 -18.91
C GLY A 129 -39.02 -3.88 -18.94
N GLN A 130 -38.55 -4.42 -17.81
CA GLN A 130 -38.73 -5.84 -17.47
C GLN A 130 -39.65 -5.98 -16.25
#